data_AF-A0A3C1I3P1-F1
#
_entry.id   AF-A0A3C1I3P1-F1
#
_cell.length_a   1.000
_cell.length_b   1.000
_cell.length_c   1.000
_cell.angle_alpha   90.00
_cell.angle_beta   90.00
_cell.angle_gamma   90.00
#
_symmetry.space_group_name_H-M   'P 1'
#
loop_
_entity.id
_entity.type
_entity.pdbx_description
1 polymer ?
#
loop_
_entity_poly.entity_id
_entity_poly.type
_entity_poly.pdbx_seq_one_letter_code
_entity_poly.pdbx_strand_id
1 'polypeptide(L)'
;MSFFIKQIILTKMRQITSEDILKYAKEYGFNLSSEQAKEISKYVQGNRIDPFDKKERDKMLNDLSRITDPQTAKKANQLFHELIKSYGVEDLFNERG
;
A
#
# COMPACT_ATOMS: atom_id res chain seq x y z
N MET A 1 12.10 -15.81 -8.19
CA MET A 1 11.57 -14.99 -7.07
C MET A 1 12.10 -15.54 -5.75
N SER A 2 12.56 -14.70 -4.83
CA SER A 2 12.77 -15.11 -3.44
C SER A 2 11.42 -15.11 -2.71
N PHE A 3 10.81 -16.29 -2.55
CA PHE A 3 9.55 -16.50 -1.80
C PHE A 3 9.53 -15.76 -0.44
N PHE A 4 10.69 -15.66 0.20
CA PHE A 4 10.89 -14.97 1.48
C PHE A 4 10.52 -13.48 1.45
N ILE A 5 10.84 -12.74 0.38
CA ILE A 5 10.56 -11.29 0.29
C ILE A 5 9.05 -11.06 0.19
N LYS A 6 8.34 -11.90 -0.59
CA LYS A 6 6.88 -11.84 -0.69
C LYS A 6 6.22 -12.04 0.68
N GLN A 7 6.68 -13.01 1.47
CA GLN A 7 6.14 -13.27 2.80
C GLN A 7 6.38 -12.12 3.79
N ILE A 8 7.55 -11.47 3.72
CA ILE A 8 7.85 -10.31 4.56
C ILE A 8 6.89 -9.16 4.24
N ILE A 9 6.67 -8.85 2.96
CA ILE A 9 5.77 -7.75 2.54
C ILE A 9 4.32 -8.05 2.93
N LEU A 10 3.83 -9.26 2.67
CA LEU A 10 2.47 -9.66 3.07
C LEU A 10 2.27 -9.55 4.59
N THR A 11 3.28 -9.93 5.38
CA THR A 11 3.24 -9.79 6.83
C THR A 11 3.24 -8.32 7.26
N LYS A 12 4.11 -7.50 6.65
CA LYS A 12 4.16 -6.06 6.91
C LYS A 12 2.84 -5.37 6.60
N MET A 13 2.20 -5.68 5.47
CA MET A 13 0.89 -5.11 5.13
C MET A 13 -0.19 -5.54 6.12
N ARG A 14 -0.21 -6.81 6.56
CA ARG A 14 -1.17 -7.28 7.56
C ARG A 14 -0.98 -6.65 8.94
N GLN A 15 0.22 -6.16 9.24
CA GLN A 15 0.58 -5.55 10.51
C GLN A 15 0.75 -4.03 10.42
N ILE A 16 0.48 -3.44 9.25
CA ILE A 16 0.73 -2.01 9.02
C ILE A 16 -0.18 -1.18 9.92
N THR A 17 0.39 -0.26 10.68
CA THR A 17 -0.36 0.63 11.55
C THR A 17 -0.62 1.97 10.87
N SER A 18 -1.54 2.76 11.41
CA SER A 18 -1.73 4.14 10.95
C SER A 18 -0.47 4.99 11.13
N GLU A 19 0.32 4.74 12.17
CA GLU A 19 1.59 5.43 12.42
C GLU A 19 2.63 5.08 11.35
N ASP A 20 2.72 3.80 10.95
CA ASP A 20 3.57 3.38 9.83
C ASP A 20 3.16 4.09 8.54
N ILE A 21 1.85 4.16 8.26
CA ILE A 21 1.34 4.86 7.06
C ILE A 21 1.71 6.34 7.07
N LEU A 22 1.56 7.03 8.21
CA LEU A 22 1.97 8.43 8.35
C LEU A 22 3.48 8.61 8.17
N LYS A 23 4.27 7.69 8.72
CA LYS A 23 5.73 7.70 8.60
C LYS A 23 6.15 7.53 7.13
N TYR A 24 5.61 6.52 6.46
CA TYR A 24 5.89 6.27 5.04
C TYR A 24 5.42 7.42 4.15
N ALA A 25 4.24 7.98 4.41
CA ALA A 25 3.76 9.16 3.70
C ALA A 25 4.78 10.31 3.77
N LYS A 26 5.27 10.59 4.99
CA LYS A 26 6.29 11.62 5.23
C LYS A 26 7.62 11.30 4.54
N GLU A 27 8.08 10.04 4.61
CA GLU A 27 9.32 9.58 3.95
C GLU A 27 9.24 9.73 2.42
N TYR A 28 8.07 9.51 1.82
CA TYR A 28 7.83 9.64 0.38
C TYR A 28 7.39 11.04 -0.06
N GLY A 29 7.37 12.02 0.85
CA GLY A 29 7.15 13.42 0.52
C GLY A 29 5.69 13.84 0.36
N PHE A 30 4.73 13.10 0.93
CA PHE A 30 3.33 13.52 0.98
C PHE A 30 2.72 13.44 2.38
N ASN A 31 1.74 14.28 2.65
CA ASN A 31 1.06 14.30 3.95
C ASN A 31 -0.29 13.59 3.86
N LEU A 32 -0.57 12.78 4.89
CA LEU A 32 -1.87 12.19 5.18
C LEU A 32 -2.32 12.68 6.56
N SER A 33 -3.62 12.81 6.76
CA SER A 33 -4.17 13.01 8.10
C SER A 33 -4.13 11.69 8.89
N SER A 34 -4.12 11.79 10.22
CA SER A 34 -4.20 10.59 11.08
C SER A 34 -5.47 9.77 10.83
N GLU A 35 -6.56 10.44 10.43
CA GLU A 35 -7.83 9.78 10.09
C GLU A 35 -7.71 8.98 8.79
N GLN A 36 -7.15 9.60 7.73
CA GLN A 36 -6.87 8.93 6.46
C GLN A 36 -5.95 7.72 6.66
N ALA A 37 -4.89 7.87 7.46
CA ALA A 37 -3.97 6.78 7.76
C ALA A 37 -4.66 5.62 8.50
N LYS A 38 -5.58 5.93 9.41
CA LYS A 38 -6.38 4.93 10.13
C LYS A 38 -7.36 4.19 9.23
N GLU A 39 -7.98 4.88 8.29
CA GLU A 39 -8.86 4.25 7.30
C GLU A 39 -8.10 3.31 6.37
N ILE A 40 -6.94 3.75 5.87
CA ILE A 40 -6.09 2.92 5.01
C ILE A 40 -5.59 1.69 5.78
N SER A 41 -5.08 1.85 7.01
CA SER A 41 -4.56 0.71 7.79
C SER A 41 -5.66 -0.31 8.07
N LYS A 42 -6.85 0.15 8.47
CA LYS A 42 -8.01 -0.71 8.73
C LYS A 42 -8.45 -1.47 7.48
N TYR A 43 -8.47 -0.79 6.33
CA TYR A 43 -8.82 -1.41 5.05
C TYR A 43 -7.81 -2.52 4.67
N VAL A 44 -6.52 -2.24 4.75
CA VAL A 44 -5.46 -3.19 4.36
C VAL A 44 -5.45 -4.41 5.28
N GLN A 45 -5.56 -4.19 6.60
CA GLN A 45 -5.62 -5.27 7.58
C GLN A 45 -6.85 -6.17 7.38
N GLY A 46 -8.00 -5.58 7.04
CA GLY A 46 -9.25 -6.32 6.84
C GLY A 46 -9.34 -7.10 5.53
N ASN A 47 -8.75 -6.59 4.44
CA ASN A 47 -8.94 -7.13 3.09
C ASN A 47 -7.86 -8.11 2.63
N ARG A 48 -6.80 -8.35 3.43
CA ARG A 48 -5.69 -9.28 3.10
C ARG A 48 -5.17 -9.13 1.67
N ILE A 49 -4.90 -7.90 1.26
CA ILE A 49 -4.52 -7.56 -0.13
C ILE A 49 -3.13 -8.09 -0.45
N ASP A 50 -3.01 -8.77 -1.59
CA ASP A 50 -1.77 -9.11 -2.27
C ASP A 50 -1.33 -7.90 -3.13
N PRO A 51 -0.31 -7.15 -2.70
CA PRO A 51 0.17 -5.99 -3.45
C PRO A 51 0.90 -6.37 -4.74
N PHE A 52 1.18 -7.65 -4.97
CA PHE A 52 1.83 -8.15 -6.17
C PHE A 52 0.83 -8.46 -7.29
N ASP A 53 -0.46 -8.60 -6.96
CA ASP A 53 -1.51 -8.80 -7.94
C ASP A 53 -2.03 -7.44 -8.46
N LYS A 54 -2.03 -7.25 -9.78
CA LYS A 54 -2.53 -6.02 -10.40
C LYS A 54 -4.02 -5.79 -10.13
N LYS A 55 -4.85 -6.83 -10.21
CA LYS A 55 -6.30 -6.73 -9.95
C LYS A 55 -6.58 -6.36 -8.51
N GLU A 56 -5.84 -6.94 -7.57
CA GLU A 56 -6.01 -6.59 -6.16
C GLU A 56 -5.55 -5.16 -5.84
N ARG A 57 -4.50 -4.68 -6.49
CA ARG A 57 -4.10 -3.26 -6.41
C ARG A 57 -5.14 -2.31 -7.01
N ASP A 58 -5.67 -2.64 -8.19
CA ASP A 58 -6.71 -1.83 -8.84
C ASP A 58 -7.98 -1.79 -7.96
N LYS A 59 -8.33 -2.92 -7.31
CA LYS A 59 -9.42 -2.99 -6.34
C LYS A 59 -9.13 -2.15 -5.09
N MET A 60 -7.93 -2.26 -4.52
CA MET A 60 -7.50 -1.44 -3.38
C MET A 60 -7.63 0.05 -3.68
N LEU A 61 -7.14 0.50 -4.84
CA LEU A 61 -7.23 1.89 -5.25
C LEU A 61 -8.70 2.35 -5.35
N ASN A 62 -9.56 1.54 -5.96
CA ASN A 62 -10.98 1.85 -6.10
C ASN A 62 -11.69 1.90 -4.75
N ASP A 63 -11.47 0.92 -3.88
CA ASP A 63 -12.09 0.88 -2.56
C ASP A 63 -11.61 2.03 -1.67
N LEU A 64 -10.31 2.33 -1.67
CA LEU A 64 -9.76 3.47 -0.93
C LEU A 64 -10.33 4.80 -1.45
N SER A 65 -10.58 4.91 -2.77
CA SER A 65 -11.20 6.12 -3.34
C SER A 65 -12.65 6.32 -2.92
N ARG A 66 -13.34 5.24 -2.50
CA ARG A 66 -14.72 5.27 -2.00
C ARG A 66 -14.81 5.50 -0.49
N ILE A 67 -13.81 5.04 0.26
CA ILE A 67 -13.76 5.15 1.73
C ILE A 67 -13.21 6.52 2.14
N THR A 68 -12.18 6.99 1.45
CA THR A 68 -11.49 8.23 1.78
C THR A 68 -11.85 9.34 0.78
N ASP A 69 -10.86 9.89 0.08
CA ASP A 69 -11.03 10.82 -1.02
C ASP A 69 -10.11 10.41 -2.18
N PRO A 70 -10.38 10.86 -3.42
CA PRO A 70 -9.58 10.48 -4.58
C PRO A 70 -8.09 10.85 -4.47
N GLN A 71 -7.74 11.89 -3.70
CA GLN A 71 -6.33 12.25 -3.49
C GLN A 71 -5.66 11.31 -2.50
N THR A 72 -6.35 10.92 -1.42
CA THR A 72 -5.87 9.95 -0.44
C THR A 72 -5.70 8.57 -1.03
N ALA A 73 -6.62 8.12 -1.89
CA ALA A 73 -6.50 6.86 -2.60
C ALA A 73 -5.25 6.82 -3.49
N LYS A 74 -4.94 7.92 -4.19
CA LYS A 74 -3.71 8.05 -4.98
C LYS A 74 -2.45 8.00 -4.10
N LYS A 75 -2.45 8.74 -2.98
CA LYS A 75 -1.34 8.75 -2.02
C LYS A 75 -1.10 7.37 -1.41
N ALA A 76 -2.17 6.67 -1.04
CA ALA A 76 -2.09 5.30 -0.54
C ALA A 76 -1.50 4.36 -1.60
N ASN A 77 -1.95 4.46 -2.85
CA ASN A 77 -1.40 3.65 -3.94
C ASN A 77 0.09 3.96 -4.18
N GLN A 78 0.50 5.22 -4.11
CA GLN A 78 1.92 5.59 -4.17
C GLN A 78 2.71 5.03 -2.97
N LEU A 79 2.17 5.10 -1.76
CA LEU A 79 2.77 4.52 -0.57
C LEU A 79 3.07 3.04 -0.76
N PHE A 80 2.07 2.26 -1.21
CA PHE A 80 2.24 0.83 -1.43
C PHE A 80 3.21 0.57 -2.58
N HIS A 81 3.14 1.35 -3.66
CA HIS A 81 4.09 1.24 -4.75
C HIS A 81 5.54 1.41 -4.27
N GLU A 82 5.83 2.48 -3.54
CA GLU A 82 7.17 2.77 -3.00
C GLU A 82 7.58 1.77 -1.90
N LEU A 83 6.64 1.31 -1.08
CA LEU A 83 6.89 0.28 -0.08
C LEU A 83 7.26 -1.05 -0.74
N ILE A 84 6.67 -1.40 -1.87
CA ILE A 84 7.07 -2.61 -2.57
C ILE A 84 8.43 -2.36 -3.25
N LYS A 85 8.57 -1.25 -3.97
CA LYS A 85 9.81 -0.83 -4.63
C LYS A 85 11.04 -0.90 -3.72
N SER A 86 10.97 -0.26 -2.55
CA SER A 86 12.03 -0.17 -1.53
C SER A 86 12.54 -1.55 -1.06
N TYR A 87 11.68 -2.56 -1.09
CA TYR A 87 12.03 -3.92 -0.67
C TYR A 87 12.57 -4.80 -1.83
N GLY A 88 12.97 -4.19 -2.94
CA GLY A 88 13.67 -4.87 -4.04
C GLY A 88 12.78 -5.71 -4.94
N VAL A 89 11.48 -5.40 -4.99
CA VAL A 89 10.51 -6.04 -5.88
C VAL A 89 10.08 -5.12 -7.03
N GLU A 90 10.91 -4.12 -7.31
CA GLU A 90 10.83 -3.17 -8.42
C GLU A 90 10.67 -3.86 -9.79
N ASP A 91 11.35 -5.00 -9.99
CA ASP A 91 11.22 -5.86 -11.18
C ASP A 91 9.85 -6.54 -11.32
N LEU A 92 9.03 -6.62 -10.26
CA LEU A 92 7.71 -7.28 -10.29
C LEU A 92 6.58 -6.38 -10.81
N PHE A 93 6.82 -5.07 -10.95
CA PHE A 93 5.81 -4.10 -11.36
C PHE A 93 6.05 -3.53 -12.74
N ASN A 94 7.18 -3.88 -13.34
CA ASN A 94 7.55 -3.51 -14.69
C ASN A 94 7.15 -4.59 -15.72
N GLU A 95 6.01 -5.26 -15.52
CA GLU A 95 5.32 -5.92 -16.64
C GLU A 95 4.39 -4.88 -17.28
N ARG A 96 4.99 -4.06 -18.16
CA ARG A 96 4.25 -3.41 -19.24
C ARG A 96 3.66 -4.53 -20.12
N GLY A 97 2.34 -4.65 -20.09
CA GLY A 97 1.51 -5.37 -21.04
C GLY A 97 0.19 -4.65 -21.17
#